data_AF-D8FHX3-F1
#
_entry.id   AF-D8FHX3-F1
#
_cell.length_a   1.000
_cell.length_b   1.000
_cell.length_c   1.000
_cell.angle_alpha   90.00
_cell.angle_beta   90.00
_cell.angle_gamma   90.00
#
_symmetry.space_group_name_H-M   'P 1'
#
loop_
_entity.id
_entity.type
_entity.pdbx_description
1 polymer ?
#
loop_
_entity_poly.entity_id
_entity_poly.type
_entity_poly.pdbx_seq_one_letter_code
_entity_poly.pdbx_strand_id
1 'polypeptide(L)'
;MAVIFYFIYQSSYTSIQVAKNRQKKIQADYYAESLINLALSQDNFLENLKSYYEEAKSHKKGIEKRINPTIDISDLNDERIILKLWKTGEFKLESECTYKKINSKYGLEGTYINQAYKKKKAILNSSNIKNEDLNEIVKGFEKIKNSQADLNCKIFEIEGNYKIKDMGPFFKLYEEIELDNLEKEEVTKALISYRDIIYLKNGSLEIVGKIKFKNLFIINGKIYNDNFRNEGVIYLDREGQINSPTNLKGYLIDPFDRAGSI
;
A
#
# COMPACT_ATOMS: atom_id res chain seq x y z
N MET A 1 51.78 -47.30 -25.80
CA MET A 1 51.71 -46.61 -24.49
C MET A 1 51.53 -45.10 -24.61
N ALA A 2 52.36 -44.36 -25.36
CA ALA A 2 52.30 -42.88 -25.42
C ALA A 2 50.92 -42.30 -25.82
N VAL A 3 50.21 -42.94 -26.76
CA VAL A 3 48.87 -42.50 -27.21
C VAL A 3 47.81 -42.63 -26.10
N ILE A 4 47.89 -43.68 -25.27
CA ILE A 4 46.98 -43.90 -24.14
C ILE A 4 47.23 -42.85 -23.05
N PHE A 5 48.50 -42.58 -22.73
CA PHE A 5 48.85 -41.51 -21.78
C PHE A 5 48.42 -40.13 -22.28
N TYR A 6 48.56 -39.84 -23.58
CA TYR A 6 48.07 -38.60 -24.18
C TYR A 6 46.54 -38.47 -24.07
N PHE A 7 45.80 -39.55 -24.31
CA PHE A 7 44.34 -39.56 -24.21
C PHE A 7 43.86 -39.36 -22.77
N ILE A 8 44.51 -40.04 -21.80
CA ILE A 8 44.23 -39.86 -20.36
C ILE A 8 44.53 -38.41 -19.95
N TYR A 9 45.69 -37.87 -20.33
CA TYR A 9 46.06 -36.49 -20.01
C TYR A 9 45.08 -35.47 -20.59
N GLN A 10 44.70 -35.59 -21.87
CA GLN A 10 43.74 -34.70 -22.51
C GLN A 10 42.34 -34.80 -21.89
N SER A 11 41.88 -35.99 -21.55
CA SER A 11 40.60 -36.22 -20.88
C SER A 11 40.57 -35.59 -19.48
N SER A 12 41.63 -35.80 -18.68
CA SER A 12 41.77 -35.17 -17.36
C SER A 12 41.88 -33.66 -17.45
N TYR A 13 42.67 -33.13 -18.38
CA TYR A 13 42.82 -31.69 -18.60
C TYR A 13 41.48 -31.05 -18.98
N THR A 14 40.74 -31.67 -19.91
CA THR A 14 39.41 -31.20 -20.32
C THR A 14 38.44 -31.20 -19.15
N SER A 15 38.42 -32.28 -18.37
CA SER A 15 37.54 -32.39 -17.18
C SER A 15 37.86 -31.32 -16.13
N ILE A 16 39.15 -31.04 -15.89
CA ILE A 16 39.59 -29.97 -14.99
C ILE A 16 39.16 -28.59 -15.50
N GLN A 17 39.25 -28.33 -16.82
CA GLN A 17 38.80 -27.06 -17.40
C GLN A 17 37.29 -26.89 -17.29
N VAL A 18 36.51 -27.96 -17.51
CA VAL A 18 35.05 -27.95 -17.30
C VAL A 18 34.72 -27.64 -15.84
N ALA A 19 35.38 -28.30 -14.89
CA ALA A 19 35.19 -28.05 -13.46
C ALA A 19 35.51 -26.59 -13.08
N LYS A 20 36.64 -26.06 -13.58
CA LYS A 20 37.04 -24.65 -13.37
C LYS A 20 36.01 -23.67 -13.95
N ASN A 21 35.50 -23.92 -15.15
CA ASN A 21 34.48 -23.06 -15.75
C ASN A 21 33.17 -23.11 -14.97
N ARG A 22 32.76 -24.28 -14.49
CA ARG A 22 31.58 -24.44 -13.64
C ARG A 22 31.73 -23.68 -12.33
N GLN A 23 32.90 -23.77 -11.68
CA GLN A 23 33.19 -23.01 -10.47
C GLN A 23 33.15 -21.49 -10.71
N LYS A 24 33.75 -21.00 -11.80
CA LYS A 24 33.69 -19.58 -12.16
C LYS A 24 32.27 -19.11 -12.45
N LYS A 25 31.45 -19.95 -13.09
CA LYS A 25 30.03 -19.64 -13.34
C LYS A 25 29.26 -19.51 -12.02
N ILE A 26 29.44 -20.44 -11.10
CA ILE A 26 28.86 -20.38 -9.75
C ILE A 26 29.27 -19.08 -9.04
N GLN A 27 30.54 -18.70 -9.09
CA GLN A 27 31.01 -17.43 -8.51
C GLN A 27 30.36 -16.20 -9.18
N ALA A 28 30.25 -16.20 -10.52
CA ALA A 28 29.57 -15.12 -11.24
C ALA A 28 28.09 -15.01 -10.82
N ASP A 29 27.41 -16.14 -10.63
CA ASP A 29 26.01 -16.17 -10.18
C ASP A 29 25.87 -15.66 -8.74
N TYR A 30 26.78 -16.03 -7.84
CA TYR A 30 26.83 -15.48 -6.48
C TYR A 30 27.09 -13.97 -6.46
N TYR A 31 27.95 -13.45 -7.33
CA TYR A 31 28.17 -12.01 -7.46
C TYR A 31 26.90 -11.29 -7.92
N ALA A 32 26.19 -11.82 -8.93
CA ALA A 32 24.92 -11.24 -9.39
C ALA A 32 23.87 -11.19 -8.28
N GLU A 33 23.71 -12.27 -7.50
CA GLU A 33 22.81 -12.29 -6.34
C GLU A 33 23.23 -11.27 -5.26
N SER A 34 24.53 -11.22 -4.96
CA SER A 34 25.09 -10.31 -3.96
C SER A 34 24.88 -8.85 -4.31
N LEU A 35 24.94 -8.47 -5.59
CA LEU A 35 24.63 -7.12 -6.04
C LEU A 35 23.19 -6.69 -5.69
N ILE A 36 22.22 -7.61 -5.79
CA ILE A 36 20.85 -7.32 -5.34
C ILE A 36 20.83 -7.10 -3.83
N ASN A 37 21.50 -7.95 -3.06
CA ASN A 37 21.55 -7.81 -1.60
C ASN A 37 22.24 -6.51 -1.16
N LEU A 38 23.27 -6.07 -1.88
CA LEU A 38 23.90 -4.77 -1.67
C LEU A 38 22.94 -3.62 -1.95
N ALA A 39 22.16 -3.67 -3.04
CA ALA A 39 21.14 -2.67 -3.31
C ALA A 39 20.06 -2.63 -2.22
N LEU A 40 19.58 -3.78 -1.77
CA LEU A 40 18.55 -3.89 -0.73
C LEU A 40 19.01 -3.44 0.66
N SER A 41 20.31 -3.53 0.94
CA SER A 41 20.91 -3.16 2.23
C SER A 41 21.30 -1.68 2.32
N GLN A 42 21.13 -0.89 1.25
CA GLN A 42 21.36 0.55 1.34
C GLN A 42 20.32 1.19 2.25
N ASP A 43 20.76 2.00 3.21
CA ASP A 43 19.87 2.64 4.20
C ASP A 43 18.73 3.43 3.53
N ASN A 44 19.02 4.07 2.40
CA ASN A 44 18.07 4.89 1.66
C ASN A 44 17.23 4.08 0.64
N PHE A 45 17.41 2.76 0.53
CA PHE A 45 16.72 1.96 -0.49
C PHE A 45 15.21 2.03 -0.33
N LEU A 46 14.69 1.90 0.90
CA LEU A 46 13.25 1.94 1.16
C LEU A 46 12.65 3.32 0.90
N GLU A 47 13.34 4.39 1.29
CA GLU A 47 12.91 5.77 1.03
C GLU A 47 12.87 6.06 -0.47
N ASN A 48 13.94 5.67 -1.18
CA ASN A 48 14.02 5.77 -2.64
C ASN A 48 12.91 4.96 -3.31
N LEU A 49 12.63 3.74 -2.85
CA LEU A 49 11.57 2.89 -3.38
C LEU A 49 10.18 3.53 -3.22
N LYS A 50 9.91 4.19 -2.08
CA LYS A 50 8.67 4.97 -1.87
C LYS A 50 8.57 6.11 -2.89
N SER A 51 9.63 6.89 -3.07
CA SER A 51 9.65 7.98 -4.04
C SER A 51 9.46 7.48 -5.47
N TYR A 52 10.16 6.41 -5.85
CA TYR A 52 10.02 5.77 -7.16
C TYR A 52 8.61 5.24 -7.38
N TYR A 53 7.96 4.71 -6.35
CA TYR A 53 6.59 4.23 -6.46
C TYR A 53 5.59 5.34 -6.75
N GLU A 54 5.73 6.49 -6.07
CA GLU A 54 4.89 7.65 -6.37
C GLU A 54 5.15 8.17 -7.80
N GLU A 55 6.40 8.20 -8.25
CA GLU A 55 6.75 8.49 -9.64
C GLU A 55 6.07 7.50 -10.60
N ALA A 56 6.16 6.19 -10.33
CA ALA A 56 5.59 5.13 -11.15
C ALA A 56 4.07 5.23 -11.33
N LYS A 57 3.33 5.74 -10.32
CA LYS A 57 1.87 5.94 -10.42
C LYS A 57 1.47 6.92 -11.52
N SER A 58 2.34 7.89 -11.80
CA SER A 58 2.12 8.90 -12.86
C SER A 58 2.39 8.35 -14.27
N HIS A 59 3.07 7.21 -14.40
CA HIS A 59 3.41 6.59 -15.67
C HIS A 59 2.50 5.39 -16.02
N LYS A 60 1.99 5.34 -17.26
CA LYS A 60 1.11 4.25 -17.73
C LYS A 60 1.73 2.85 -17.65
N LYS A 61 3.05 2.75 -17.80
CA LYS A 61 3.78 1.47 -17.86
C LYS A 61 4.73 1.23 -16.67
N GLY A 62 4.73 2.13 -15.68
CA GLY A 62 5.76 2.14 -14.63
C GLY A 62 7.04 2.88 -15.04
N ILE A 63 8.12 2.67 -14.28
CA ILE A 63 9.43 3.30 -14.48
C ILE A 63 10.57 2.27 -14.41
N GLU A 64 11.73 2.68 -14.92
CA GLU A 64 12.99 1.96 -14.78
C GLU A 64 14.05 2.90 -14.19
N LYS A 65 14.80 2.46 -13.18
CA LYS A 65 15.88 3.21 -12.53
C LYS A 65 17.13 2.35 -12.44
N ARG A 66 18.30 2.93 -12.71
CA ARG A 66 19.58 2.31 -12.39
C ARG A 66 19.88 2.52 -10.92
N ILE A 67 20.27 1.46 -10.23
CA ILE A 67 20.78 1.52 -8.86
C ILE A 67 22.29 1.28 -8.94
N ASN A 68 23.05 2.16 -8.29
CA ASN A 68 24.48 1.96 -8.17
C ASN A 68 24.74 1.26 -6.83
N PRO A 69 25.56 0.19 -6.81
CA PRO A 69 25.97 -0.42 -5.55
C PRO A 69 26.78 0.59 -4.73
N THR A 70 26.73 0.42 -3.42
CA THR A 70 27.44 1.29 -2.45
C THR A 70 28.90 0.91 -2.28
N ILE A 71 29.28 -0.29 -2.73
CA ILE A 71 30.62 -0.85 -2.60
C ILE A 71 31.06 -1.34 -3.98
N ASP A 72 32.24 -0.89 -4.41
CA ASP A 72 32.87 -1.39 -5.63
C ASP A 72 33.40 -2.82 -5.41
N ILE A 73 33.03 -3.74 -6.30
CA ILE A 73 33.54 -5.12 -6.27
C ILE A 73 34.66 -5.23 -7.31
N SER A 74 35.91 -5.15 -6.84
CA SER A 74 37.12 -5.15 -7.70
C SER A 74 37.28 -6.36 -8.62
N ASP A 75 36.61 -7.48 -8.30
CA ASP A 75 36.65 -8.72 -9.06
C ASP A 75 35.76 -8.71 -10.31
N LEU A 76 34.87 -7.71 -10.44
CA LEU A 76 33.93 -7.58 -11.54
C LEU A 76 34.48 -6.66 -12.63
N ASN A 77 34.33 -7.10 -13.88
CA ASN A 77 34.72 -6.29 -15.03
C ASN A 77 33.64 -5.26 -15.41
N ASP A 78 32.39 -5.58 -15.11
CA ASP A 78 31.22 -4.73 -15.35
C ASP A 78 30.09 -5.19 -14.43
N GLU A 79 29.25 -4.25 -14.02
CA GLU A 79 28.09 -4.48 -13.17
C GLU A 79 26.98 -3.44 -13.41
N ARG A 80 25.75 -3.92 -13.32
CA ARG A 80 24.55 -3.10 -13.46
C ARG A 80 23.43 -3.65 -12.59
N ILE A 81 22.75 -2.76 -11.88
CA ILE A 81 21.50 -3.07 -11.17
C ILE A 81 20.40 -2.18 -11.72
N ILE A 82 19.28 -2.79 -12.09
CA ILE A 82 18.10 -2.13 -12.67
C ILE A 82 16.90 -2.44 -11.78
N LEU A 83 16.25 -1.39 -11.28
CA LEU A 83 14.92 -1.48 -10.69
C LEU A 83 13.87 -1.15 -11.74
N LYS A 84 12.95 -2.08 -11.97
CA LYS A 84 11.72 -1.86 -12.73
C LYS A 84 10.55 -1.83 -11.76
N LEU A 85 9.72 -0.81 -11.84
CA LEU A 85 8.62 -0.58 -10.90
C LEU A 85 7.34 -0.28 -11.65
N TRP A 86 6.30 -1.06 -11.39
CA TRP A 86 4.99 -0.91 -12.03
C TRP A 86 4.05 -0.06 -11.18
N LYS A 87 3.05 0.54 -11.81
CA LYS A 87 2.01 1.35 -11.13
C LYS A 87 1.23 0.55 -10.06
N THR A 88 1.13 -0.76 -10.23
CA THR A 88 0.49 -1.69 -9.27
C THR A 88 1.27 -1.85 -7.96
N GLY A 89 2.52 -1.39 -7.91
CA GLY A 89 3.41 -1.56 -6.75
C GLY A 89 4.30 -2.80 -6.86
N GLU A 90 4.10 -3.64 -7.86
CA GLU A 90 5.04 -4.69 -8.21
C GLU A 90 6.37 -4.06 -8.61
N PHE A 91 7.48 -4.70 -8.24
CA PHE A 91 8.82 -4.29 -8.63
C PHE A 91 9.69 -5.49 -8.96
N LYS A 92 10.67 -5.27 -9.82
CA LYS A 92 11.70 -6.24 -10.18
C LYS A 92 13.06 -5.57 -10.12
N LEU A 93 13.94 -6.11 -9.28
CA LEU A 93 15.37 -5.81 -9.29
C LEU A 93 16.06 -6.82 -10.20
N GLU A 94 16.78 -6.36 -11.20
CA GLU A 94 17.63 -7.20 -12.05
C GLU A 94 19.08 -6.74 -11.89
N SER A 95 19.97 -7.67 -11.55
CA SER A 95 21.41 -7.43 -11.58
C SER A 95 22.04 -8.20 -12.74
N GLU A 96 23.05 -7.59 -13.34
CA GLU A 96 23.89 -8.20 -14.37
C GLU A 96 25.35 -7.87 -14.05
N CYS A 97 26.24 -8.87 -14.12
CA CYS A 97 27.66 -8.68 -13.89
C CYS A 97 28.53 -9.60 -14.76
N THR A 98 29.77 -9.20 -14.96
CA THR A 98 30.78 -9.98 -15.69
C THR A 98 31.95 -10.32 -14.79
N TYR A 99 32.12 -11.62 -14.46
CA TYR A 99 33.26 -12.13 -13.71
C TYR A 99 34.14 -13.01 -14.60
N LYS A 100 35.42 -12.63 -14.81
CA LYS A 100 36.40 -13.39 -15.61
C LYS A 100 35.85 -13.86 -16.98
N LYS A 101 35.18 -12.95 -17.71
CA LYS A 101 34.52 -13.17 -19.02
C LYS A 101 33.27 -14.07 -18.99
N ILE A 102 32.71 -14.33 -17.81
CA ILE A 102 31.43 -15.02 -17.64
C ILE A 102 30.38 -14.00 -17.23
N ASN A 103 29.32 -13.90 -18.03
CA ASN A 103 28.19 -13.06 -17.71
C ASN A 103 27.23 -13.84 -16.80
N SER A 104 26.69 -13.14 -15.81
CA SER A 104 25.60 -13.63 -14.99
C SER A 104 24.53 -12.56 -14.83
N LYS A 105 23.30 -13.03 -14.69
CA LYS A 105 22.11 -12.21 -14.45
C LYS A 105 21.30 -12.85 -13.34
N TYR A 106 20.85 -12.03 -12.40
CA TYR A 106 19.95 -12.45 -11.34
C TYR A 106 18.77 -11.47 -11.24
N GLY A 107 17.63 -11.95 -10.73
CA GLY A 107 16.40 -11.18 -10.67
C GLY A 107 15.63 -11.49 -9.40
N LEU A 108 15.16 -10.45 -8.72
CA LEU A 108 14.30 -10.52 -7.55
C LEU A 108 13.01 -9.74 -7.83
N GLU A 109 11.88 -10.38 -7.60
CA GLU A 109 10.55 -9.78 -7.74
C GLU A 109 9.94 -9.55 -6.37
N GLY A 110 9.19 -8.46 -6.22
CA GLY A 110 8.54 -8.09 -4.98
C GLY A 110 7.38 -7.14 -5.20
N THR A 111 6.69 -6.78 -4.12
CA THR A 111 5.60 -5.80 -4.17
C THR A 111 5.78 -4.79 -3.05
N TYR A 112 5.81 -3.52 -3.42
CA TYR A 112 5.68 -2.41 -2.50
C TYR A 112 4.20 -2.26 -2.12
N ILE A 113 3.89 -2.56 -0.87
CA ILE A 113 2.53 -2.48 -0.32
C ILE A 113 2.58 -1.62 0.93
N ASN A 114 1.63 -0.69 1.08
CA ASN A 114 1.47 0.03 2.34
C ASN A 114 1.23 -0.99 3.48
N GLN A 115 1.99 -0.89 4.57
CA GLN A 115 1.95 -1.83 5.70
C GLN A 115 0.55 -1.96 6.32
N ALA A 116 -0.28 -0.91 6.25
CA ALA A 116 -1.66 -0.93 6.71
C ALA A 116 -2.46 -2.09 6.08
N TYR A 117 -2.22 -2.40 4.80
CA TYR A 117 -2.93 -3.47 4.09
C TYR A 117 -2.44 -4.89 4.43
N LYS A 118 -1.25 -5.03 5.05
CA LYS A 118 -0.74 -6.34 5.48
C LYS A 118 -1.30 -6.76 6.84
N LYS A 119 -1.81 -5.82 7.63
CA LYS A 119 -2.37 -6.13 8.95
C LYS A 119 -3.78 -6.69 8.77
N LYS A 120 -3.94 -7.98 9.06
CA LYS A 120 -5.25 -8.66 9.17
C LYS A 120 -6.15 -8.07 10.27
N LYS A 121 -5.65 -7.12 11.06
CA LYS A 121 -6.42 -6.43 12.08
C LYS A 121 -7.17 -5.28 11.40
N ALA A 122 -8.49 -5.37 11.44
CA ALA A 122 -9.39 -4.36 10.91
C ALA A 122 -9.25 -3.00 11.64
N ILE A 123 -8.67 -2.97 12.85
CA ILE A 123 -8.49 -1.75 13.66
C ILE A 123 -7.01 -1.34 13.69
N LEU A 124 -6.72 -0.14 13.21
CA LEU A 124 -5.41 0.51 13.19
C LEU A 124 -5.41 1.65 14.21
N ASN A 125 -4.68 1.47 15.31
CA ASN A 125 -4.57 2.40 16.42
C ASN A 125 -3.16 2.31 17.05
N SER A 126 -2.86 3.08 18.10
CA SER A 126 -1.49 3.14 18.66
C SER A 126 -1.03 1.79 19.22
N SER A 127 -1.96 0.95 19.67
CA SER A 127 -1.66 -0.40 20.16
C SER A 127 -1.28 -1.40 19.07
N ASN A 128 -1.68 -1.14 17.81
CA ASN A 128 -1.57 -2.10 16.72
C ASN A 128 -0.60 -1.67 15.61
N ILE A 129 -0.28 -0.39 15.48
CA ILE A 129 0.67 0.16 14.48
C ILE A 129 1.69 1.09 15.12
N LYS A 130 2.86 1.24 14.50
CA LYS A 130 3.89 2.15 15.02
C LYS A 130 3.39 3.58 14.96
N ASN A 131 3.78 4.40 15.93
CA ASN A 131 3.37 5.80 16.00
C ASN A 131 3.77 6.61 14.77
N GLU A 132 4.93 6.30 14.16
CA GLU A 132 5.37 6.94 12.90
C GLU A 132 4.38 6.68 11.76
N ASP A 133 3.97 5.42 11.56
CA ASP A 133 2.99 5.04 10.55
C ASP A 133 1.62 5.67 10.83
N LEU A 134 1.21 5.69 12.11
CA LEU A 134 -0.04 6.31 12.53
C LEU A 134 -0.04 7.82 12.24
N ASN A 135 1.08 8.50 12.50
CA ASN A 135 1.26 9.91 12.19
C ASN A 135 1.23 10.20 10.69
N GLU A 136 1.80 9.32 9.85
CA GLU A 136 1.67 9.44 8.39
C GLU A 136 0.21 9.33 7.95
N ILE A 137 -0.54 8.38 8.52
CA ILE A 137 -1.97 8.20 8.24
C ILE A 137 -2.75 9.45 8.64
N VAL A 138 -2.57 9.95 9.86
CA VAL A 138 -3.21 11.18 10.36
C VAL A 138 -2.94 12.35 9.42
N LYS A 139 -1.67 12.59 9.05
CA LYS A 139 -1.29 13.64 8.08
C LYS A 139 -1.98 13.47 6.73
N GLY A 140 -2.15 12.23 6.27
CA GLY A 140 -2.90 11.91 5.05
C GLY A 140 -4.36 12.33 5.15
N PHE A 141 -5.05 11.98 6.24
CA PHE A 141 -6.43 12.39 6.47
C PHE A 141 -6.58 13.91 6.66
N GLU A 142 -5.63 14.59 7.30
CA GLU A 142 -5.62 16.06 7.38
C GLU A 142 -5.56 16.71 5.99
N LYS A 143 -4.77 16.16 5.07
CA LYS A 143 -4.75 16.66 3.68
C LYS A 143 -6.09 16.46 2.97
N ILE A 144 -6.75 15.33 3.21
CA ILE A 144 -8.08 15.05 2.65
C ILE A 144 -9.10 16.06 3.20
N LYS A 145 -9.15 16.23 4.53
CA LYS A 145 -10.05 17.20 5.20
C LYS A 145 -9.85 18.63 4.71
N ASN A 146 -8.62 19.03 4.43
CA ASN A 146 -8.29 20.37 3.95
C ASN A 146 -8.38 20.51 2.41
N SER A 147 -8.93 19.53 1.70
CA SER A 147 -9.02 19.51 0.23
C SER A 147 -7.66 19.68 -0.47
N GLN A 148 -6.57 19.28 0.19
CA GLN A 148 -5.20 19.31 -0.34
C GLN A 148 -4.79 17.97 -0.98
N ALA A 149 -5.65 16.95 -0.89
CA ALA A 149 -5.45 15.66 -1.53
C ALA A 149 -6.04 15.69 -2.95
N ASP A 150 -5.23 15.34 -3.94
CA ASP A 150 -5.70 15.15 -5.32
C ASP A 150 -6.45 13.82 -5.42
N LEU A 151 -7.77 13.88 -5.30
CA LEU A 151 -8.66 12.74 -5.26
C LEU A 151 -9.67 12.81 -6.40
N ASN A 152 -9.85 11.70 -7.11
CA ASN A 152 -10.86 11.57 -8.16
C ASN A 152 -12.23 11.18 -7.58
N CYS A 153 -12.64 11.80 -6.47
CA CYS A 153 -13.92 11.60 -5.82
C CYS A 153 -14.37 12.88 -5.09
N LYS A 154 -15.67 13.04 -4.88
CA LYS A 154 -16.20 14.20 -4.16
C LYS A 154 -16.14 13.96 -2.65
N ILE A 155 -15.82 15.00 -1.89
CA ILE A 155 -15.93 15.00 -0.43
C ILE A 155 -17.25 15.70 -0.07
N PHE A 156 -18.14 14.99 0.62
CA PHE A 156 -19.36 15.54 1.19
C PHE A 156 -19.10 15.88 2.65
N GLU A 157 -18.92 17.17 2.92
CA GLU A 157 -18.81 17.69 4.26
C GLU A 157 -20.19 17.85 4.88
N ILE A 158 -20.38 17.29 6.06
CA ILE A 158 -21.63 17.24 6.80
C ILE A 158 -21.39 17.95 8.14
N GLU A 159 -22.17 19.01 8.38
CA GLU A 159 -22.18 19.76 9.65
C GLU A 159 -23.61 19.80 10.19
N GLY A 160 -23.86 19.15 11.32
CA GLY A 160 -25.20 19.07 11.94
C GLY A 160 -25.70 17.64 12.11
N ASN A 161 -27.02 17.52 12.32
CA ASN A 161 -27.66 16.25 12.64
C ASN A 161 -28.49 15.77 11.45
N TYR A 162 -28.11 14.64 10.85
CA TYR A 162 -28.73 14.13 9.64
C TYR A 162 -28.98 12.64 9.69
N LYS A 163 -29.83 12.19 8.77
CA LYS A 163 -30.09 10.78 8.49
C LYS A 163 -29.56 10.39 7.12
N ILE A 164 -29.10 9.16 6.98
CA ILE A 164 -28.69 8.60 5.69
C ILE A 164 -29.41 7.28 5.42
N LYS A 165 -29.98 7.14 4.21
CA LYS A 165 -30.63 5.91 3.75
C LYS A 165 -30.17 5.51 2.35
N ASP A 166 -30.24 4.22 2.06
CA ASP A 166 -29.92 3.65 0.76
C ASP A 166 -31.08 3.88 -0.23
N MET A 167 -30.77 4.41 -1.41
CA MET A 167 -31.72 4.63 -2.51
C MET A 167 -31.40 3.76 -3.73
N GLY A 168 -30.46 2.81 -3.63
CA GLY A 168 -30.00 1.99 -4.74
C GLY A 168 -28.66 2.49 -5.29
N PRO A 169 -28.63 3.38 -6.31
CA PRO A 169 -27.37 3.87 -6.88
C PRO A 169 -26.66 4.95 -6.04
N PHE A 170 -27.34 5.53 -5.05
CA PHE A 170 -26.82 6.58 -4.18
C PHE A 170 -27.34 6.39 -2.75
N PHE A 171 -26.68 7.05 -1.80
CA PHE A 171 -27.22 7.30 -0.48
C PHE A 171 -27.91 8.67 -0.45
N LYS A 172 -29.10 8.73 0.13
CA LYS A 172 -29.80 9.99 0.40
C LYS A 172 -29.43 10.46 1.80
N LEU A 173 -28.82 11.65 1.89
CA LEU A 173 -28.63 12.40 3.13
C LEU A 173 -29.79 13.37 3.29
N TYR A 174 -30.46 13.34 4.45
CA TYR A 174 -31.66 14.15 4.69
C TYR A 174 -31.82 14.52 6.17
N GLU A 175 -32.65 15.52 6.42
CA GLU A 175 -33.18 15.85 7.74
C GLU A 175 -34.69 15.60 7.77
N GLU A 176 -35.24 15.29 8.95
CA GLU A 176 -36.68 15.23 9.17
C GLU A 176 -37.12 16.54 9.83
N ILE A 177 -38.09 17.22 9.23
CA ILE A 177 -38.71 18.42 9.79
C ILE A 177 -40.12 18.04 10.23
N GLU A 178 -40.49 18.40 11.46
CA GLU A 178 -41.88 18.30 11.93
C GLU A 178 -42.67 19.49 11.43
N LEU A 179 -43.75 19.21 10.69
CA LEU A 179 -44.72 20.20 10.23
C LEU A 179 -45.75 20.47 11.32
N ASP A 180 -46.45 21.59 11.22
CA ASP A 180 -47.48 22.03 12.19
C ASP A 180 -48.58 20.97 12.46
N ASN A 181 -48.74 20.00 11.56
CA ASN A 181 -49.71 18.90 11.66
C ASN A 181 -49.14 17.60 12.28
N LEU A 182 -47.96 17.63 12.90
CA LEU A 182 -47.22 16.43 13.39
C LEU A 182 -46.80 15.44 12.29
N GLU A 183 -46.96 15.81 11.02
CA GLU A 183 -46.39 15.07 9.90
C GLU A 183 -44.89 15.36 9.78
N LYS A 184 -44.12 14.33 9.43
CA LYS A 184 -42.66 14.46 9.22
C LYS A 184 -42.36 14.51 7.73
N GLU A 185 -41.70 15.58 7.30
CA GLU A 185 -41.21 15.71 5.93
C GLU A 185 -39.71 15.43 5.86
N GLU A 186 -39.29 14.67 4.84
CA GLU A 186 -37.88 14.40 4.58
C GLU A 186 -37.28 15.43 3.62
N VAL A 187 -36.44 16.32 4.12
CA VAL A 187 -35.73 17.31 3.29
C VAL A 187 -34.38 16.74 2.85
N THR A 188 -34.25 16.45 1.55
CA THR A 188 -33.01 15.94 0.97
C THR A 188 -31.94 17.03 0.94
N LYS A 189 -30.79 16.77 1.54
CA LYS A 189 -29.62 17.67 1.49
C LYS A 189 -28.63 17.26 0.40
N ALA A 190 -28.41 15.96 0.22
CA ALA A 190 -27.47 15.45 -0.76
C ALA A 190 -27.80 14.02 -1.22
N LEU A 191 -27.37 13.71 -2.44
CA LEU A 191 -27.23 12.34 -2.94
C LEU A 191 -25.74 12.03 -3.06
N ILE A 192 -25.30 10.99 -2.36
CA ILE A 192 -23.89 10.63 -2.20
C ILE A 192 -23.63 9.31 -2.92
N SER A 193 -22.63 9.27 -3.82
CA SER A 193 -22.26 8.03 -4.50
C SER A 193 -21.47 7.10 -3.56
N TYR A 194 -21.46 5.81 -3.84
CA TYR A 194 -20.63 4.82 -3.15
C TYR A 194 -19.12 5.06 -3.26
N ARG A 195 -18.68 5.91 -4.20
CA ARG A 195 -17.27 6.27 -4.39
C ARG A 195 -16.87 7.55 -3.68
N ASP A 196 -17.84 8.33 -3.21
CA ASP A 196 -17.58 9.62 -2.58
C ASP A 196 -17.14 9.45 -1.13
N ILE A 197 -16.49 10.47 -0.60
CA ILE A 197 -16.03 10.52 0.79
C ILE A 197 -17.11 11.21 1.62
N ILE A 198 -17.48 10.61 2.75
CA ILE A 198 -18.40 11.21 3.71
C ILE A 198 -17.56 11.75 4.87
N TYR A 199 -17.58 13.07 5.05
CA TYR A 199 -16.88 13.73 6.14
C TYR A 199 -17.87 14.40 7.09
N LEU A 200 -18.12 13.78 8.24
CA LEU A 200 -18.89 14.38 9.33
C LEU A 200 -17.97 15.29 10.14
N LYS A 201 -18.01 16.60 9.88
CA LYS A 201 -17.20 17.62 10.55
C LYS A 201 -17.61 17.82 12.01
N ASN A 202 -18.91 17.80 12.28
CA ASN A 202 -19.50 17.89 13.61
C ASN A 202 -20.96 17.37 13.57
N GLY A 203 -21.55 17.17 14.75
CA GLY A 203 -22.95 16.72 14.88
C GLY A 203 -23.09 15.19 14.86
N SER A 204 -24.21 14.70 14.30
CA SER A 204 -24.53 13.28 14.28
C SER A 204 -25.10 12.79 12.95
N LEU A 205 -24.75 11.56 12.60
CA LEU A 205 -25.30 10.87 11.44
C LEU A 205 -26.02 9.58 11.88
N GLU A 206 -27.34 9.55 11.72
CA GLU A 206 -28.15 8.36 11.92
C GLU A 206 -28.26 7.58 10.61
N ILE A 207 -27.95 6.29 10.65
CA ILE A 207 -28.03 5.42 9.49
C ILE A 207 -29.33 4.63 9.56
N VAL A 208 -30.21 4.87 8.61
CA VAL A 208 -31.55 4.29 8.58
C VAL A 208 -31.57 3.03 7.73
N GLY A 209 -31.80 1.90 8.38
CA GLY A 209 -31.87 0.59 7.75
C GLY A 209 -30.53 -0.14 7.62
N LYS A 210 -30.55 -1.29 6.94
CA LYS A 210 -29.37 -2.16 6.77
C LYS A 210 -28.57 -1.73 5.55
N ILE A 211 -27.65 -0.79 5.76
CA ILE A 211 -26.80 -0.25 4.70
C ILE A 211 -25.42 -0.90 4.75
N LYS A 212 -24.86 -1.17 3.57
CA LYS A 212 -23.50 -1.67 3.41
C LYS A 212 -22.61 -0.61 2.80
N PHE A 213 -21.80 0.03 3.62
CA PHE A 213 -20.90 1.10 3.15
C PHE A 213 -19.58 0.54 2.62
N LYS A 214 -19.15 1.09 1.48
CA LYS A 214 -17.81 0.87 0.90
C LYS A 214 -16.99 2.16 0.83
N ASN A 215 -17.60 3.28 1.22
CA ASN A 215 -17.03 4.62 1.18
C ASN A 215 -15.92 4.79 2.23
N LEU A 216 -15.14 5.85 2.04
CA LEU A 216 -14.32 6.43 3.10
C LEU A 216 -15.22 7.30 3.99
N PHE A 217 -15.23 7.01 5.29
CA PHE A 217 -15.85 7.86 6.30
C PHE A 217 -14.76 8.56 7.11
N ILE A 218 -14.89 9.88 7.26
CA ILE A 218 -14.13 10.69 8.20
C ILE A 218 -15.13 11.20 9.22
N ILE A 219 -14.95 10.84 10.49
CA ILE A 219 -15.94 11.06 11.54
C ILE A 219 -15.34 11.92 12.64
N ASN A 220 -15.81 13.17 12.76
CA ASN A 220 -15.51 14.09 13.85
C ASN A 220 -16.80 14.44 14.63
N GLY A 221 -17.66 13.45 14.82
CA GLY A 221 -18.97 13.54 15.47
C GLY A 221 -19.47 12.15 15.83
N LYS A 222 -20.78 11.96 15.91
CA LYS A 222 -21.38 10.68 16.35
C LYS A 222 -22.11 9.96 15.22
N ILE A 223 -21.81 8.69 15.00
CA ILE A 223 -22.63 7.82 14.14
C ILE A 223 -23.52 6.94 15.00
N TYR A 224 -24.80 6.86 14.61
CA TYR A 224 -25.83 6.02 15.23
C TYR A 224 -26.40 5.03 14.21
N ASN A 225 -26.43 3.75 14.57
CA ASN A 225 -26.96 2.65 13.77
C ASN A 225 -27.15 1.39 14.63
N ASP A 226 -28.26 0.68 14.51
CA ASP A 226 -28.46 -0.57 15.25
C ASP A 226 -27.64 -1.76 14.69
N ASN A 227 -27.10 -1.65 13.47
CA ASN A 227 -26.34 -2.69 12.77
C ASN A 227 -25.43 -2.09 11.67
N PHE A 228 -24.40 -1.36 12.09
CA PHE A 228 -23.48 -0.71 11.16
C PHE A 228 -22.55 -1.72 10.47
N ARG A 229 -22.60 -1.78 9.14
CA ARG A 229 -21.73 -2.65 8.32
C ARG A 229 -20.89 -1.82 7.37
N ASN A 230 -19.58 -1.84 7.58
CA ASN A 230 -18.63 -1.10 6.75
C ASN A 230 -17.54 -2.04 6.20
N GLU A 231 -17.41 -2.05 4.87
CA GLU A 231 -16.36 -2.72 4.11
C GLU A 231 -15.30 -1.74 3.58
N GLY A 232 -15.52 -0.44 3.73
CA GLY A 232 -14.62 0.62 3.35
C GLY A 232 -13.63 0.99 4.45
N VAL A 233 -13.28 2.27 4.52
CA VAL A 233 -12.34 2.78 5.52
C VAL A 233 -13.06 3.81 6.37
N ILE A 234 -12.90 3.70 7.69
CA ILE A 234 -13.42 4.67 8.65
C ILE A 234 -12.23 5.28 9.37
N TYR A 235 -12.19 6.60 9.43
CA TYR A 235 -11.26 7.37 10.23
C TYR A 235 -12.02 8.08 11.34
N LEU A 236 -11.70 7.75 12.59
CA LEU A 236 -12.19 8.47 13.76
C LEU A 236 -11.26 9.65 14.04
N ASP A 237 -11.78 10.84 13.78
CA ASP A 237 -11.10 12.08 14.10
C ASP A 237 -11.29 12.43 15.59
N ARG A 238 -10.77 13.59 16.01
CA ARG A 238 -10.70 14.01 17.40
C ARG A 238 -11.99 13.84 18.19
N GLU A 239 -13.17 14.03 17.63
CA GLU A 239 -14.45 13.84 18.34
C GLU A 239 -15.29 12.68 17.78
N GLY A 240 -14.68 11.85 16.93
CA GLY A 240 -15.33 10.73 16.27
C GLY A 240 -15.74 9.62 17.22
N GLN A 241 -17.01 9.22 17.16
CA GLN A 241 -17.56 8.09 17.92
C GLN A 241 -18.54 7.29 17.06
N ILE A 242 -18.47 5.96 17.17
CA ILE A 242 -19.45 5.03 16.58
C ILE A 242 -20.23 4.41 17.73
N ASN A 243 -21.45 4.88 17.96
CA ASN A 243 -22.29 4.43 19.07
C ASN A 243 -23.19 3.29 18.59
N SER A 244 -22.59 2.19 18.16
CA SER A 244 -23.28 1.13 17.41
C SER A 244 -22.48 -0.19 17.41
N PRO A 245 -23.12 -1.36 17.58
CA PRO A 245 -22.49 -2.63 17.26
C PRO A 245 -22.04 -2.62 15.80
N THR A 246 -20.72 -2.69 15.58
CA THR A 246 -20.13 -2.48 14.26
C THR A 246 -19.56 -3.78 13.72
N ASN A 247 -20.05 -4.22 12.56
CA ASN A 247 -19.43 -5.31 11.82
C ASN A 247 -18.50 -4.73 10.75
N LEU A 248 -17.21 -4.68 11.09
CA LEU A 248 -16.16 -4.11 10.26
C LEU A 248 -15.47 -5.21 9.45
N LYS A 249 -15.59 -5.12 8.13
CA LYS A 249 -14.84 -5.95 7.17
C LYS A 249 -13.72 -5.18 6.45
N GLY A 250 -13.74 -3.85 6.56
CA GLY A 250 -12.70 -2.96 6.06
C GLY A 250 -11.72 -2.52 7.15
N TYR A 251 -11.31 -1.26 7.13
CA TYR A 251 -10.37 -0.69 8.12
C TYR A 251 -11.03 0.40 8.96
N LEU A 252 -10.79 0.37 10.27
CA LEU A 252 -11.06 1.44 11.22
C LEU A 252 -9.72 2.00 11.67
N ILE A 253 -9.54 3.29 11.46
CA ILE A 253 -8.36 4.05 11.84
C ILE A 253 -8.77 4.89 13.02
N ASP A 254 -8.26 4.54 14.19
CA ASP A 254 -8.57 5.17 15.47
C ASP A 254 -7.26 5.64 16.13
N PRO A 255 -6.74 6.80 15.70
CA PRO A 255 -5.46 7.31 16.19
C PRO A 255 -5.52 7.75 17.67
N PHE A 256 -6.71 7.83 18.26
CA PHE A 256 -6.92 8.30 19.63
C PHE A 256 -7.31 7.17 20.60
N ASP A 257 -7.26 5.91 20.15
CA ASP A 257 -7.59 4.70 20.92
C ASP A 257 -8.94 4.76 21.65
N ARG A 258 -9.95 5.35 21.00
CA ARG A 258 -11.30 5.56 21.55
C ARG A 258 -12.28 4.45 21.22
N ALA A 259 -11.94 3.58 20.28
CA ALA A 259 -12.65 2.35 19.99
C ALA A 259 -12.45 1.37 21.16
N GLY A 260 -13.04 1.68 22.30
CA GLY A 260 -13.21 0.75 23.39
C GLY A 260 -14.11 -0.39 22.91
N SER A 261 -13.54 -1.60 22.85
CA SER A 261 -14.23 -2.87 22.56
C SER A 261 -15.29 -2.79 21.46
N ILE A 262 -14.85 -2.65 20.20
CA ILE A 262 -15.62 -3.06 19.01
C ILE A 262 -15.58 -4.58 18.87
#